data_AF-A0A0Q9Q8T4-F1
#
_entry.id   AF-A0A0Q9Q8T4-F1
#
_cell.length_a   1.000
_cell.length_b   1.000
_cell.length_c   1.000
_cell.angle_alpha   90.00
_cell.angle_beta   90.00
_cell.angle_gamma   90.00
#
_symmetry.space_group_name_H-M   'P 1'
#
loop_
_entity.id
_entity.type
_entity.pdbx_description
1 polymer ?
#
loop_
_entity_poly.entity_id
_entity_poly.type
_entity_poly.pdbx_seq_one_letter_code
_entity_poly.pdbx_strand_id
1 'polypeptide(L)'
;MDDLLLVLACVAPLAVARAFSRDFARGRTAALAAAGLALAFGYFAAGHFAVTDELVEMLPPWLPARRLAIHATGILEAGIAVMLCTRRWRTLAAGLAIAVLILFLPANVYAAFHHVGVGAHREGPSYLAIRIPLQAFFIAWASLPIVTRNEARHAAA
;
A
#
# COMPACT_ATOMS: atom_id res chain seq x y z
N MET A 1 -5.20 13.68 5.04
CA MET A 1 -5.21 12.34 4.43
C MET A 1 -6.02 11.46 5.35
N ASP A 2 -7.27 11.17 5.00
CA ASP A 2 -8.15 10.39 5.87
C ASP A 2 -7.89 8.90 5.63
N ASP A 3 -7.37 8.18 6.62
CA ASP A 3 -7.07 6.74 6.52
C ASP A 3 -8.32 5.92 6.12
N LEU A 4 -9.52 6.44 6.41
CA LEU A 4 -10.82 5.87 6.01
C LEU A 4 -11.00 5.79 4.49
N LEU A 5 -10.59 6.83 3.74
CA LEU A 5 -10.66 6.84 2.27
C LEU A 5 -9.79 5.73 1.67
N LEU A 6 -8.67 5.44 2.32
CA LEU A 6 -7.72 4.44 1.89
C LEU A 6 -8.22 3.01 2.16
N VAL A 7 -8.85 2.78 3.32
CA VAL A 7 -9.52 1.51 3.63
C VAL A 7 -10.66 1.27 2.65
N LEU A 8 -11.48 2.29 2.37
CA LEU A 8 -12.56 2.21 1.39
C LEU A 8 -12.03 1.92 -0.01
N ALA A 9 -10.94 2.57 -0.44
CA ALA A 9 -10.34 2.34 -1.76
C ALA A 9 -9.88 0.88 -1.96
N CYS A 10 -9.39 0.22 -0.90
CA CYS A 10 -8.95 -1.17 -1.00
C CYS A 10 -10.07 -2.20 -0.78
N VAL A 11 -11.04 -1.90 0.10
CA VAL A 11 -12.11 -2.85 0.43
C VAL A 11 -13.26 -2.77 -0.57
N ALA A 12 -13.58 -1.58 -1.10
CA ALA A 12 -14.72 -1.38 -2.01
C ALA A 12 -14.68 -2.28 -3.26
N PRO A 13 -13.55 -2.46 -3.98
CA PRO A 13 -13.51 -3.33 -5.15
C PRO A 13 -13.85 -4.79 -4.82
N LEU A 14 -13.43 -5.29 -3.65
CA LEU A 14 -13.70 -6.67 -3.24
C LEU A 14 -15.10 -6.84 -2.63
N ALA A 15 -15.56 -5.86 -1.84
CA ALA A 15 -16.89 -5.86 -1.25
C ALA A 15 -17.98 -5.79 -2.34
N VAL A 16 -17.81 -4.93 -3.35
CA VAL A 16 -18.66 -4.87 -4.53
C VAL A 16 -18.61 -6.21 -5.28
N ALA A 17 -17.42 -6.75 -5.54
CA ALA A 17 -17.32 -8.01 -6.27
C ALA A 17 -17.96 -9.21 -5.54
N ARG A 18 -17.90 -9.27 -4.21
CA ARG A 18 -18.59 -10.32 -3.42
C ARG A 18 -20.10 -10.10 -3.33
N ALA A 19 -20.56 -8.86 -3.27
CA ALA A 19 -21.99 -8.56 -3.26
C ALA A 19 -22.68 -8.96 -4.58
N PHE A 20 -21.95 -8.90 -5.71
CA PHE A 20 -22.49 -9.18 -7.05
C PHE A 20 -22.12 -10.55 -7.62
N SER A 21 -21.36 -11.41 -6.92
CA SER A 21 -20.95 -12.72 -7.46
C SER A 21 -20.90 -13.79 -6.37
N ARG A 22 -21.90 -14.69 -6.35
CA ARG A 22 -21.91 -15.89 -5.49
C ARG A 22 -20.85 -16.94 -5.91
N ASP A 23 -20.43 -16.94 -7.18
CA ASP A 23 -19.41 -17.84 -7.74
C ASP A 23 -18.07 -17.12 -7.96
N PHE A 24 -17.31 -16.97 -6.88
CA PHE A 24 -16.05 -16.25 -6.89
C PHE A 24 -14.87 -17.18 -7.17
N ALA A 25 -14.55 -17.39 -8.45
CA ALA A 25 -13.38 -18.18 -8.85
C ALA A 25 -12.06 -17.54 -8.35
N ARG A 26 -11.12 -18.35 -7.85
CA ARG A 26 -9.80 -17.91 -7.32
C ARG A 26 -8.98 -17.04 -8.29
N GLY A 27 -9.22 -17.11 -9.60
CA GLY A 27 -8.57 -16.24 -10.58
C GLY A 27 -9.10 -14.80 -10.59
N ARG A 28 -10.40 -14.62 -10.30
CA ARG A 28 -11.05 -13.29 -10.24
C ARG A 28 -10.73 -12.58 -8.93
N THR A 29 -10.59 -13.31 -7.82
CA THR A 29 -10.16 -12.78 -6.50
C THR A 29 -8.82 -12.05 -6.60
N ALA A 30 -7.81 -12.69 -7.19
CA ALA A 30 -6.44 -12.17 -7.26
C ALA A 30 -6.33 -10.95 -8.20
N ALA A 31 -7.14 -10.90 -9.26
CA ALA A 31 -7.19 -9.76 -10.16
C ALA A 31 -7.81 -8.53 -9.48
N LEU A 32 -8.92 -8.72 -8.76
CA LEU A 32 -9.60 -7.64 -8.03
C LEU A 32 -8.79 -7.17 -6.82
N ALA A 33 -8.13 -8.09 -6.11
CA ALA A 33 -7.22 -7.74 -5.03
C ALA A 33 -6.05 -6.89 -5.53
N ALA A 34 -5.45 -7.26 -6.67
CA ALA A 34 -4.38 -6.48 -7.29
C ALA A 34 -4.88 -5.11 -7.79
N ALA A 35 -6.10 -5.01 -8.30
CA ALA A 35 -6.69 -3.74 -8.71
C ALA A 35 -6.90 -2.80 -7.50
N GLY A 36 -7.42 -3.31 -6.38
CA GLY A 36 -7.55 -2.52 -5.14
C GLY A 36 -6.19 -2.02 -4.63
N LEU A 37 -5.18 -2.89 -4.65
CA LEU A 37 -3.82 -2.52 -4.25
C LEU A 37 -3.20 -1.50 -5.22
N ALA A 38 -3.46 -1.61 -6.53
CA ALA A 38 -3.01 -0.64 -7.51
C ALA A 38 -3.63 0.75 -7.28
N LEU A 39 -4.91 0.81 -6.92
CA LEU A 39 -5.58 2.06 -6.57
C LEU A 39 -4.98 2.68 -5.30
N ALA A 40 -4.73 1.88 -4.26
CA ALA A 40 -4.10 2.36 -3.03
C ALA A 40 -2.68 2.91 -3.29
N PHE A 41 -1.84 2.17 -4.03
CA PHE A 41 -0.50 2.63 -4.40
C PHE A 41 -0.51 3.84 -5.32
N GLY A 42 -1.48 3.94 -6.24
CA GLY A 42 -1.66 5.14 -7.07
C GLY A 42 -2.02 6.36 -6.23
N TYR A 43 -2.86 6.18 -5.20
CA TYR A 43 -3.20 7.23 -4.25
C TYR A 43 -2.00 7.66 -3.40
N PHE A 44 -1.21 6.71 -2.88
CA PHE A 44 0.02 7.02 -2.16
C PHE A 44 1.03 7.78 -3.02
N ALA A 45 1.21 7.34 -4.28
CA ALA A 45 2.09 7.98 -5.22
C ALA A 45 1.66 9.44 -5.47
N ALA A 46 0.35 9.69 -5.64
CA ALA A 46 -0.17 11.04 -5.79
C ALA A 46 0.13 11.91 -4.54
N GLY A 47 0.01 11.34 -3.34
CA GLY A 47 0.35 11.99 -2.07
C GLY A 47 1.81 12.46 -2.03
N HIS A 48 2.76 11.67 -2.54
CA HIS A 48 4.18 12.04 -2.58
C HIS A 48 4.48 13.32 -3.37
N PHE A 49 3.62 13.70 -4.32
CA PHE A 49 3.75 14.93 -5.11
C PHE A 49 2.84 16.06 -4.63
N ALA A 50 1.71 15.73 -4.02
CA ALA A 50 0.73 16.71 -3.57
C ALA A 50 1.07 17.32 -2.19
N VAL A 51 1.60 16.51 -1.27
CA VAL A 51 1.91 16.90 0.13
C VAL A 51 3.37 16.57 0.47
N THR A 52 4.27 16.86 -0.48
CA THR A 52 5.70 16.54 -0.36
C THR A 52 6.32 17.17 0.88
N ASP A 53 5.97 18.41 1.20
CA ASP A 53 6.59 19.16 2.31
C ASP A 53 6.27 18.50 3.65
N GLU A 54 5.01 18.13 3.86
CA GLU A 54 4.57 17.42 5.06
C GLU A 54 5.20 16.02 5.15
N LEU A 55 5.33 15.31 4.02
CA LEU A 55 5.99 14.01 4.00
C LEU A 55 7.49 14.11 4.32
N VAL A 56 8.17 15.19 3.91
CA VAL A 56 9.58 15.43 4.25
C VAL A 56 9.79 15.60 5.75
N GLU A 57 8.82 16.18 6.48
CA GLU A 57 8.87 16.30 7.93
C GLU A 57 8.86 14.93 8.64
N MET A 58 8.27 13.91 8.00
CA MET A 58 8.24 12.54 8.52
C MET A 58 9.61 11.84 8.43
N LEU A 59 10.59 12.43 7.74
CA LEU A 59 11.95 11.90 7.68
C LEU A 59 12.87 12.62 8.66
N PRO A 60 13.71 11.86 9.38
CA PRO A 60 14.60 12.42 10.36
C PRO A 60 15.61 13.39 9.73
N PRO A 61 16.02 14.45 10.44
CA PRO A 61 16.80 15.55 9.88
C PRO A 61 18.21 15.14 9.43
N TRP A 62 18.74 14.02 9.92
CA TRP A 62 20.04 13.48 9.51
C TRP A 62 20.05 12.85 8.12
N LEU A 63 18.88 12.55 7.54
CA LEU A 63 18.82 11.95 6.21
C LEU A 63 19.11 13.02 5.13
N PRO A 64 20.14 12.85 4.29
CA PRO A 64 20.38 13.78 3.19
C PRO A 64 19.30 13.66 2.12
N ALA A 65 19.02 14.77 1.43
CA ALA A 65 18.11 14.81 0.28
C ALA A 65 16.70 14.22 0.52
N ARG A 66 16.10 14.47 1.70
CA ARG A 66 14.75 13.98 2.08
C ARG A 66 13.68 14.19 1.00
N ARG A 67 13.64 15.36 0.36
CA ARG A 67 12.70 15.66 -0.71
C ARG A 67 12.88 14.75 -1.93
N LEU A 68 14.12 14.48 -2.32
CA LEU A 68 14.41 13.56 -3.42
C LEU A 68 14.00 12.13 -3.05
N ALA A 69 14.22 11.71 -1.80
CA ALA A 69 13.77 10.42 -1.31
C ALA A 69 12.24 10.26 -1.42
N ILE A 70 11.46 11.28 -1.01
CA ILE A 70 10.00 11.31 -1.17
C ILE A 70 9.59 11.21 -2.64
N HIS A 71 10.21 11.98 -3.56
CA HIS A 71 9.87 11.84 -4.98
C HIS A 71 10.26 10.48 -5.55
N ALA A 72 11.40 9.91 -5.14
CA ALA A 72 11.84 8.60 -5.57
C ALA A 72 10.87 7.49 -5.10
N THR A 73 10.41 7.56 -3.84
CA THR A 73 9.41 6.61 -3.32
C THR A 73 8.06 6.79 -4.01
N GLY A 74 7.64 8.03 -4.30
CA GLY A 74 6.42 8.29 -5.07
C GLY A 74 6.45 7.69 -6.49
N ILE A 75 7.58 7.80 -7.19
CA ILE A 75 7.78 7.16 -8.51
C ILE A 75 7.74 5.63 -8.38
N LEU A 76 8.41 5.08 -7.35
CA LEU A 76 8.41 3.65 -7.08
C LEU A 76 6.99 3.12 -6.87
N GLU A 77 6.18 3.81 -6.08
CA GLU A 77 4.78 3.44 -5.82
C GLU A 77 3.91 3.51 -7.07
N ALA A 78 4.07 4.55 -7.89
CA ALA A 78 3.39 4.64 -9.18
C ALA A 78 3.76 3.45 -10.08
N GLY A 79 5.05 3.09 -10.11
CA GLY A 79 5.53 1.89 -10.81
C GLY A 79 4.89 0.60 -10.30
N ILE A 80 4.79 0.44 -8.97
CA ILE A 80 4.12 -0.72 -8.34
C ILE A 80 2.64 -0.78 -8.75
N ALA A 81 1.92 0.35 -8.75
CA ALA A 81 0.54 0.42 -9.17
C ALA A 81 0.35 -0.06 -10.62
N VAL A 82 1.20 0.42 -11.55
CA VAL A 82 1.17 -0.01 -12.96
C VAL A 82 1.52 -1.49 -13.11
N MET A 83 2.52 -1.98 -12.39
CA MET A 83 2.93 -3.39 -12.46
C MET A 83 1.84 -4.33 -11.90
N LEU A 84 1.07 -3.93 -10.89
CA LEU A 84 -0.03 -4.72 -10.33
C LEU A 84 -1.16 -4.94 -11.34
N CYS A 85 -1.43 -3.96 -12.21
CA CYS A 85 -2.37 -4.08 -13.32
C CYS A 85 -1.92 -5.12 -14.36
N THR A 86 -0.61 -5.36 -14.49
CA THR A 86 -0.05 -6.29 -15.47
C THR A 86 0.10 -7.70 -14.90
N ARG A 87 -0.68 -8.67 -15.42
CA ARG A 87 -0.70 -10.06 -14.91
C ARG A 87 0.69 -10.73 -14.85
N ARG A 88 1.60 -10.40 -15.78
CA ARG A 88 2.98 -10.94 -15.81
C ARG A 88 3.83 -10.46 -14.64
N TRP A 89 3.66 -9.20 -14.22
CA TRP A 89 4.47 -8.55 -13.19
C TRP A 89 3.81 -8.55 -11.81
N ARG A 90 2.52 -8.91 -11.72
CA ARG A 90 1.71 -8.84 -10.51
C ARG A 90 2.34 -9.46 -9.26
N THR A 91 2.95 -10.65 -9.36
CA THR A 91 3.61 -11.29 -8.20
C THR A 91 4.83 -10.51 -7.73
N LEU A 92 5.62 -9.99 -8.65
CA LEU A 92 6.78 -9.15 -8.33
C LEU A 92 6.32 -7.84 -7.70
N ALA A 93 5.32 -7.19 -8.31
CA ALA A 93 4.72 -5.95 -7.82
C ALA A 93 4.12 -6.11 -6.42
N ALA A 94 3.44 -7.23 -6.15
CA ALA A 94 2.94 -7.58 -4.84
C ALA A 94 4.07 -7.73 -3.80
N GLY A 95 5.18 -8.39 -4.16
CA GLY A 95 6.35 -8.48 -3.29
C GLY A 95 6.98 -7.11 -3.00
N LEU A 96 7.12 -6.27 -4.03
CA LEU A 96 7.61 -4.89 -3.88
C LEU A 96 6.68 -4.04 -3.01
N ALA A 97 5.36 -4.17 -3.19
CA ALA A 97 4.37 -3.49 -2.36
C ALA A 97 4.54 -3.85 -0.88
N ILE A 98 4.71 -5.13 -0.56
CA ILE A 98 4.96 -5.59 0.81
C ILE A 98 6.26 -4.99 1.36
N ALA A 99 7.34 -5.03 0.58
CA ALA A 99 8.63 -4.49 1.00
C ALA A 99 8.56 -2.98 1.29
N VAL A 100 7.91 -2.20 0.43
CA VAL A 100 7.71 -0.76 0.62
C VAL A 100 6.87 -0.47 1.86
N LEU A 101 5.75 -1.20 2.06
CA LEU A 101 4.92 -1.04 3.24
C LEU A 101 5.74 -1.26 4.51
N ILE A 102 6.52 -2.34 4.58
CA ILE A 102 7.40 -2.63 5.73
C ILE A 102 8.41 -1.47 5.94
N LEU A 103 9.02 -0.99 4.86
CA LEU A 103 10.01 0.10 4.93
C LEU A 103 9.42 1.44 5.36
N PHE A 104 8.13 1.66 5.14
CA PHE A 104 7.44 2.89 5.56
C PHE A 104 7.09 2.90 7.04
N LEU A 105 7.00 1.74 7.70
CA LEU A 105 6.62 1.66 9.11
C LEU A 105 7.55 2.52 10.02
N PRO A 106 8.89 2.45 9.89
CA PRO A 106 9.79 3.32 10.65
C PRO A 106 9.50 4.82 10.47
N ALA A 107 9.19 5.28 9.25
CA ALA A 107 8.87 6.69 9.00
C ALA A 107 7.56 7.09 9.69
N ASN A 108 6.55 6.22 9.69
CA ASN A 108 5.28 6.46 10.36
C ASN A 108 5.41 6.45 11.88
N VAL A 109 6.23 5.56 12.42
CA VAL A 109 6.60 5.53 13.84
C VAL A 109 7.31 6.83 14.21
N TYR A 110 8.33 7.23 13.46
CA TYR A 110 9.05 8.49 13.71
C TYR A 110 8.10 9.69 13.72
N ALA A 111 7.25 9.80 12.71
CA ALA A 111 6.28 10.87 12.55
C ALA A 111 5.29 10.93 13.72
N ALA A 112 4.77 9.79 14.18
CA ALA A 112 3.85 9.72 15.30
C ALA A 112 4.52 10.10 16.64
N PHE A 113 5.77 9.71 16.88
CA PHE A 113 6.49 10.10 18.10
C PHE A 113 6.89 11.58 18.12
N HIS A 114 7.17 12.15 16.95
CA HIS A 114 7.57 13.56 16.82
C HIS A 114 6.40 14.51 16.51
N HIS A 115 5.17 13.98 16.37
CA HIS A 115 3.96 14.74 16.05
C HIS A 115 4.10 15.57 14.75
N VAL A 116 4.79 15.02 13.75
CA VAL A 116 5.12 15.69 12.47
C VAL A 116 4.46 14.99 11.29
N GLY A 117 4.32 15.70 10.17
CA GLY A 117 3.74 15.17 8.94
C GLY A 117 2.23 15.38 8.81
N VAL A 118 1.58 14.45 8.10
CA VAL A 118 0.23 14.67 7.53
C VAL A 118 -0.88 14.24 8.49
N GLY A 119 -1.82 15.14 8.82
CA GLY A 119 -3.06 14.77 9.51
C GLY A 119 -2.85 14.09 10.87
N ALA A 120 -3.41 12.89 11.05
CA ALA A 120 -3.47 12.15 12.32
C ALA A 120 -2.10 11.77 12.92
N HIS A 121 -1.00 11.90 12.17
CA HIS A 121 0.35 11.76 12.72
C HIS A 121 0.63 12.77 13.85
N ARG A 122 -0.06 13.92 13.83
CA ARG A 122 0.03 14.97 14.85
C ARG A 122 -0.73 14.64 16.14
N GLU A 123 -1.54 13.58 16.14
CA GLU A 123 -2.25 13.10 17.33
C GLU A 123 -1.38 12.20 18.22
N GLY A 124 -0.15 11.90 17.78
CA GLY A 124 0.85 11.18 18.56
C GLY A 124 0.85 9.66 18.33
N PRO A 125 1.52 8.89 19.21
CA PRO A 125 1.68 7.44 19.05
C PRO A 125 0.37 6.64 19.04
N SER A 126 -0.73 7.19 19.56
CA SER A 126 -2.07 6.58 19.51
C SER A 126 -2.50 6.24 18.08
N TYR A 127 -2.10 7.06 17.10
CA TYR A 127 -2.34 6.83 15.68
C TYR A 127 -1.77 5.50 15.17
N LEU A 128 -0.64 5.04 15.74
CA LEU A 128 -0.03 3.77 15.35
C LEU A 128 -0.93 2.56 15.64
N ALA A 129 -1.84 2.67 16.61
CA ALA A 129 -2.81 1.61 16.92
C ALA A 129 -3.78 1.35 15.76
N ILE A 130 -4.05 2.34 14.91
CA ILE A 130 -4.87 2.18 13.70
C ILE A 130 -3.97 1.86 12.50
N ARG A 131 -2.81 2.54 12.42
CA ARG A 131 -1.86 2.39 11.30
C ARG A 131 -1.33 0.97 11.17
N ILE A 132 -0.86 0.36 12.26
CA ILE A 132 -0.18 -0.94 12.23
C ILE A 132 -1.14 -2.05 11.76
N PRO A 133 -2.37 -2.19 12.31
CA PRO A 133 -3.34 -3.16 11.80
C PRO A 133 -3.70 -2.92 10.33
N LEU A 134 -3.86 -1.67 9.92
CA LEU A 134 -4.17 -1.34 8.53
C LEU A 134 -3.02 -1.72 7.58
N GLN A 135 -1.78 -1.46 7.99
CA GLN A 135 -0.60 -1.83 7.21
C GLN A 135 -0.44 -3.36 7.14
N ALA A 136 -0.69 -4.08 8.24
CA ALA A 136 -0.71 -5.54 8.27
C ALA A 136 -1.80 -6.09 7.34
N PHE A 137 -2.97 -5.45 7.29
CA PHE A 137 -4.04 -5.78 6.35
C PHE A 137 -3.58 -5.62 4.89
N PHE A 138 -2.93 -4.51 4.53
CA PHE A 138 -2.40 -4.33 3.16
C PHE A 138 -1.34 -5.36 2.80
N ILE A 139 -0.46 -5.73 3.74
CA ILE A 139 0.56 -6.77 3.52
C ILE A 139 -0.12 -8.13 3.28
N ALA A 140 -1.07 -8.51 4.13
CA ALA A 140 -1.84 -9.73 3.95
C ALA A 140 -2.59 -9.74 2.61
N TRP A 141 -3.19 -8.61 2.24
CA TRP A 141 -3.88 -8.46 0.96
C TRP A 141 -2.96 -8.60 -0.25
N ALA A 142 -1.79 -7.96 -0.20
CA ALA A 142 -0.77 -8.03 -1.24
C ALA A 142 -0.22 -9.46 -1.42
N SER A 143 -0.31 -10.33 -0.42
CA SER A 143 0.11 -11.73 -0.53
C SER A 143 -0.82 -12.60 -1.40
N LEU A 144 -2.08 -12.20 -1.62
CA LEU A 144 -3.08 -13.03 -2.33
C LEU A 144 -2.68 -13.39 -3.77
N PRO A 145 -2.20 -12.44 -4.61
CA PRO A 145 -1.66 -12.78 -5.94
C PRO A 145 -0.43 -13.68 -5.94
N ILE A 146 0.33 -13.73 -4.83
CA ILE A 146 1.52 -14.56 -4.68
C ILE A 146 1.11 -16.00 -4.38
N VAL A 147 0.26 -16.19 -3.37
CA VAL A 147 -0.23 -17.52 -2.95
C VAL A 147 -0.96 -18.21 -4.11
N THR A 148 -1.85 -17.50 -4.79
CA THR A 148 -2.61 -18.06 -5.93
C THR A 148 -1.74 -18.52 -7.09
N ARG A 149 -0.61 -17.86 -7.36
CA ARG A 149 0.35 -18.29 -8.38
C ARG A 149 1.12 -19.55 -7.97
N ASN A 150 1.50 -19.66 -6.70
CA ASN A 150 2.24 -20.81 -6.20
C ASN A 150 1.37 -22.07 -6.21
N GLU A 151 0.11 -21.97 -5.77
CA GLU A 151 -0.86 -23.08 -5.87
C GLU A 151 -1.02 -23.57 -7.33
N ALA A 152 -1.18 -22.64 -8.28
CA ALA A 152 -1.33 -22.99 -9.69
C ALA A 152 -0.07 -23.66 -10.28
N ARG A 153 1.12 -23.31 -9.78
CA ARG A 153 2.37 -23.97 -10.18
C ARG A 153 2.49 -25.39 -9.62
N HIS A 154 2.12 -25.58 -8.36
CA HIS A 154 2.18 -26.89 -7.71
C HIS A 154 1.14 -27.87 -8.26
N ALA A 155 -0.04 -27.39 -8.67
CA ALA A 155 -1.05 -28.22 -9.31
C ALA A 155 -0.71 -28.66 -10.74
N ALA A 156 0.32 -28.04 -11.36
CA ALA A 156 0.75 -28.30 -12.73
C ALA A 156 2.07 -29.10 -12.81
N ALA A 157 2.65 -29.46 -11.66
CA ALA A 157 3.87 -30.26 -11.53
C ALA A 157 3.50 -31.70 -11.13
#